data_AF-A0A7C9QUD1-F1
#
_entry.id   AF-A0A7C9QUD1-F1
#
_cell.length_a   1.000
_cell.length_b   1.000
_cell.length_c   1.000
_cell.angle_alpha   90.00
_cell.angle_beta   90.00
_cell.angle_gamma   90.00
#
_symmetry.space_group_name_H-M   'P 1'
#
loop_
_entity.id
_entity.type
_entity.pdbx_description
1 polymer ?
#
loop_
_entity_poly.entity_id
_entity_poly.type
_entity_poly.pdbx_seq_one_letter_code
_entity_poly.pdbx_strand_id
1 'polypeptide(L)'
;MGAVIAFPNHRRHLSRNARLGVAAADMRRQMADMSEVLCSTLISLPVVAAEKGGVRRMRTSLLLLAWRLQAVNGRLSLAEDALAADDTAQAVPAMLEALADLYRLDRALRHVSRLIRRACVRMAV
;
A
#
# COMPACT_ATOMS: atom_id res chain seq x y z
N MET A 1 -48.96 16.25 20.22
CA MET A 1 -48.36 16.59 18.91
C MET A 1 -46.90 16.93 19.14
N GLY A 2 -45.99 15.98 18.94
CA GLY A 2 -44.55 16.20 19.04
C GLY A 2 -43.92 15.81 17.71
N ALA A 3 -43.49 16.80 16.92
CA ALA A 3 -42.80 16.55 15.67
C ALA A 3 -41.40 16.00 15.98
N VAL A 4 -41.22 14.69 15.77
CA VAL A 4 -39.90 14.06 15.76
C VAL A 4 -39.20 14.56 14.49
N ILE A 5 -38.33 15.56 14.64
CA ILE A 5 -37.41 15.98 13.60
C ILE A 5 -36.38 14.86 13.45
N ALA A 6 -36.70 13.86 12.62
CA ALA A 6 -35.76 12.83 12.22
C ALA A 6 -34.71 13.49 11.33
N PHE A 7 -33.54 13.80 11.90
CA PHE A 7 -32.37 14.26 11.14
C PHE A 7 -32.04 13.24 10.04
N PRO A 8 -32.20 13.58 8.74
CA PRO A 8 -32.00 12.63 7.64
C PRO A 8 -30.52 12.32 7.36
N ASN A 9 -29.58 12.94 8.09
CA ASN A 9 -28.15 12.87 7.80
C ASN A 9 -27.47 11.58 8.30
N HIS A 10 -27.94 10.94 9.38
CA HIS A 10 -27.25 9.78 9.96
C HIS A 10 -27.08 8.59 9.00
N ARG A 11 -28.08 8.30 8.15
CA ARG A 11 -27.99 7.18 7.19
C ARG A 11 -26.97 7.44 6.08
N ARG A 12 -26.78 8.69 5.65
CA ARG A 12 -25.80 9.04 4.61
C ARG A 12 -24.37 8.90 5.15
N HIS A 13 -24.11 9.34 6.39
CA HIS A 13 -22.81 9.18 7.04
C HIS A 13 -22.44 7.71 7.22
N LEU A 14 -23.36 6.87 7.68
CA LEU A 14 -23.15 5.43 7.81
C LEU A 14 -22.77 4.76 6.47
N SER A 15 -23.46 5.11 5.39
CA SER A 15 -23.17 4.56 4.06
C SER A 15 -21.82 5.02 3.49
N ARG A 16 -21.39 6.24 3.83
CA ARG A 16 -20.11 6.81 3.38
C ARG A 16 -18.95 6.23 4.19
N ASN A 17 -19.09 6.14 5.50
CA ASN A 17 -18.09 5.55 6.39
C ASN A 17 -17.91 4.05 6.12
N ALA A 18 -18.99 3.33 5.79
CA ALA A 18 -18.91 1.95 5.33
C ALA A 18 -18.09 1.81 4.03
N ARG A 19 -18.30 2.71 3.04
CA ARG A 19 -17.51 2.71 1.80
C ARG A 19 -16.04 3.04 2.04
N LEU A 20 -15.77 4.00 2.92
CA LEU A 20 -14.40 4.34 3.32
C LEU A 20 -13.74 3.16 4.04
N GLY A 21 -14.45 2.49 4.95
CA GLY A 21 -13.96 1.28 5.63
C GLY A 21 -13.64 0.13 4.66
N VAL A 22 -14.48 -0.10 3.65
CA VAL A 22 -14.20 -1.07 2.58
C VAL A 22 -12.95 -0.66 1.79
N ALA A 23 -12.81 0.61 1.43
CA ALA A 23 -11.62 1.10 0.74
C ALA A 23 -10.34 0.94 1.58
N ALA A 24 -10.41 1.20 2.89
CA ALA A 24 -9.28 1.00 3.81
C ALA A 24 -8.87 -0.49 3.86
N ALA A 25 -9.86 -1.38 3.96
CA ALA A 25 -9.64 -2.82 3.97
C ALA A 25 -9.00 -3.33 2.67
N ASP A 26 -9.43 -2.81 1.52
CA ASP A 26 -8.82 -3.15 0.23
C ASP A 26 -7.39 -2.61 0.11
N MET A 27 -7.12 -1.39 0.59
CA MET A 27 -5.75 -0.86 0.67
C MET A 27 -4.84 -1.71 1.57
N ARG A 28 -5.37 -2.19 2.71
CA ARG A 28 -4.66 -3.11 3.62
C ARG A 28 -4.31 -4.44 2.94
N ARG A 29 -5.25 -5.02 2.20
CA ARG A 29 -5.00 -6.25 1.42
C ARG A 29 -3.92 -6.02 0.37
N GLN A 30 -4.04 -4.96 -0.42
CA GLN A 30 -3.06 -4.63 -1.44
C GLN A 30 -1.67 -4.41 -0.84
N MET A 31 -1.60 -3.77 0.33
CA MET A 31 -0.34 -3.59 1.06
C MET A 31 0.26 -4.94 1.54
N ALA A 32 -0.57 -5.87 2.02
CA ALA A 32 -0.13 -7.20 2.42
C ALA A 32 0.44 -7.98 1.24
N ASP A 33 -0.25 -7.99 0.10
CA ASP A 33 0.20 -8.64 -1.14
C ASP A 33 1.57 -8.07 -1.58
N MET A 34 1.73 -6.75 -1.52
CA MET A 34 2.98 -6.09 -1.88
C MET A 34 4.12 -6.42 -0.92
N SER A 35 3.82 -6.58 0.37
CA SER A 35 4.79 -7.03 1.37
C SER A 35 5.27 -8.45 1.08
N GLU A 36 4.36 -9.36 0.72
CA GLU A 36 4.69 -10.74 0.35
C GLU A 36 5.59 -10.80 -0.90
N VAL A 37 5.26 -9.99 -1.92
CA VAL A 37 6.08 -9.85 -3.12
C VAL A 37 7.48 -9.30 -2.78
N LEU A 38 7.59 -8.31 -1.90
CA LEU A 38 8.90 -7.79 -1.48
C LEU A 38 9.72 -8.84 -0.74
N CYS A 39 9.11 -9.55 0.22
CA CYS A 39 9.79 -10.59 0.99
C CYS A 39 10.27 -11.74 0.11
N SER A 40 9.40 -12.28 -0.76
CA SER A 40 9.78 -13.33 -1.72
C SER A 40 10.88 -12.88 -2.67
N THR A 41 10.84 -11.63 -3.12
CA THR A 41 11.88 -11.04 -3.98
C THR A 41 13.21 -10.88 -3.24
N LEU A 42 13.18 -10.44 -1.98
CA LEU A 42 14.39 -10.33 -1.13
C LEU A 42 15.03 -11.69 -0.85
N ILE A 43 14.22 -12.73 -0.61
CA ILE A 43 14.68 -14.10 -0.36
C ILE A 43 15.24 -14.77 -1.62
N SER A 44 14.67 -14.46 -2.80
CA SER A 44 15.11 -15.03 -4.08
C SER A 44 16.31 -14.30 -4.70
N LEU A 45 16.61 -13.06 -4.29
CA LEU A 45 17.76 -12.30 -4.77
C LEU A 45 19.11 -13.04 -4.63
N PRO A 46 19.44 -13.67 -3.49
CA PRO A 46 20.66 -14.47 -3.31
C PRO A 46 20.83 -15.61 -4.33
N VAL A 47 19.73 -16.22 -4.79
CA VAL A 47 19.75 -17.35 -5.73
C VAL A 47 20.19 -16.92 -7.13
N VAL A 48 19.95 -15.65 -7.50
CA VAL A 48 20.29 -15.07 -8.81
C VAL A 48 21.63 -14.30 -8.76
N ALA A 49 22.14 -14.00 -7.57
CA ALA A 49 23.16 -12.97 -7.32
C ALA A 49 24.62 -13.43 -7.45
N ALA A 50 24.93 -14.36 -8.35
CA ALA A 50 26.32 -14.81 -8.57
C ALA A 50 27.20 -13.77 -9.29
N GLU A 51 26.64 -12.72 -9.92
CA GLU A 51 27.43 -11.72 -10.64
C GLU A 51 27.34 -10.28 -10.08
N LYS A 52 28.50 -9.62 -10.07
CA LYS A 52 28.89 -8.40 -9.34
C LYS A 52 28.05 -7.15 -9.63
N GLY A 53 27.99 -6.23 -8.66
CA GLY A 53 27.57 -4.83 -8.81
C GLY A 53 26.06 -4.56 -8.86
N GLY A 54 25.31 -5.32 -9.67
CA GLY A 54 23.85 -5.17 -9.82
C GLY A 54 23.06 -5.51 -8.55
N VAL A 55 23.57 -6.47 -7.78
CA VAL A 55 22.95 -6.96 -6.53
C VAL A 55 22.88 -5.88 -5.45
N ARG A 56 23.93 -5.05 -5.31
CA ARG A 56 23.92 -3.95 -4.33
C ARG A 56 22.82 -2.94 -4.64
N ARG A 57 22.71 -2.51 -5.91
CA ARG A 57 21.67 -1.56 -6.33
C ARG A 57 20.26 -2.15 -6.21
N MET A 58 20.10 -3.44 -6.53
CA MET A 58 18.83 -4.16 -6.43
C MET A 58 18.39 -4.27 -4.95
N ARG A 59 19.32 -4.67 -4.07
CA ARG A 59 19.06 -4.78 -2.62
C ARG A 59 18.73 -3.42 -2.00
N THR A 60 19.48 -2.36 -2.31
CA THR A 60 19.12 -1.01 -1.84
C THR A 60 17.77 -0.56 -2.36
N SER A 61 17.43 -0.88 -3.62
CA SER A 61 16.10 -0.53 -4.18
C SER A 61 14.97 -1.25 -3.44
N LEU A 62 15.15 -2.54 -3.13
CA LEU A 62 14.16 -3.31 -2.37
C LEU A 62 14.02 -2.83 -0.92
N LEU A 63 15.13 -2.48 -0.26
CA LEU A 63 15.08 -1.88 1.08
C LEU A 63 14.37 -0.52 1.07
N LEU A 64 14.60 0.31 0.05
CA LEU A 64 13.87 1.57 -0.12
C LEU A 64 12.37 1.34 -0.36
N LEU A 65 12.00 0.30 -1.11
CA LEU A 65 10.60 -0.07 -1.31
C LEU A 65 9.96 -0.58 -0.01
N ALA A 66 10.66 -1.39 0.78
CA ALA A 66 10.19 -1.84 2.09
C ALA A 66 9.98 -0.66 3.05
N TRP A 67 10.92 0.28 3.10
CA TRP A 67 10.78 1.50 3.90
C TRP A 67 9.57 2.34 3.48
N ARG A 68 9.36 2.51 2.17
CA ARG A 68 8.18 3.21 1.63
C ARG A 68 6.89 2.49 1.98
N LEU A 69 6.87 1.17 1.95
CA LEU A 69 5.69 0.38 2.30
C LEU A 69 5.32 0.61 3.76
N GLN A 70 6.31 0.64 4.65
CA GLN A 70 6.10 0.94 6.06
C GLN A 70 5.58 2.37 6.31
N ALA A 71 6.05 3.36 5.54
CA ALA A 71 5.53 4.72 5.61
C ALA A 71 4.05 4.81 5.17
N VAL A 72 3.69 4.08 4.11
CA VAL A 72 2.30 3.95 3.65
C VAL A 72 1.43 3.29 4.72
N ASN A 73 1.94 2.26 5.41
CA ASN A 73 1.24 1.63 6.53
C ASN A 73 0.89 2.62 7.64
N GLY A 74 1.85 3.45 8.02
CA GLY A 74 1.67 4.45 9.08
C GLY A 74 0.56 5.44 8.71
N ARG A 75 0.55 5.90 7.45
CA ARG A 75 -0.50 6.79 6.95
C ARG A 75 -1.87 6.12 6.91
N LEU A 76 -1.93 4.87 6.49
CA LEU A 76 -3.19 4.11 6.47
C LEU A 76 -3.72 3.89 7.89
N SER A 77 -2.84 3.62 8.86
CA SER A 77 -3.22 3.52 10.28
C SER A 77 -3.80 4.84 10.79
N LEU A 78 -3.14 5.98 10.52
CA LEU A 78 -3.66 7.30 10.91
C LEU A 78 -5.01 7.61 10.26
N ALA A 79 -5.21 7.19 9.01
CA ALA A 79 -6.47 7.36 8.31
C ALA A 79 -7.58 6.49 8.90
N GLU A 80 -7.27 5.26 9.31
CA GLU A 80 -8.19 4.36 10.03
C GLU A 80 -8.56 4.93 11.40
N ASP A 81 -7.59 5.47 12.15
CA ASP A 81 -7.82 6.11 13.44
C ASP A 81 -8.73 7.35 13.30
N ALA A 82 -8.49 8.18 12.27
CA ALA A 82 -9.34 9.33 11.96
C ALA A 82 -10.77 8.90 11.55
N LEU A 83 -10.90 7.79 10.80
CA LEU A 83 -12.20 7.24 10.43
C LEU A 83 -12.95 6.70 11.66
N ALA A 84 -12.25 6.06 12.60
CA ALA A 84 -12.81 5.59 13.85
C ALA A 84 -13.26 6.75 14.77
N ALA A 85 -12.62 7.91 14.66
CA ALA A 85 -13.01 9.15 15.35
C ALA A 85 -14.11 9.95 14.61
N ASP A 86 -14.68 9.44 13.51
CA ASP A 86 -15.61 10.14 12.62
C ASP A 86 -15.05 11.46 12.03
N ASP A 87 -13.73 11.68 12.07
CA ASP A 87 -13.05 12.84 11.50
C ASP A 87 -12.77 12.63 10.01
N THR A 88 -13.85 12.65 9.22
CA THR A 88 -13.77 12.47 7.76
C THR A 88 -12.99 13.58 7.05
N ALA A 89 -12.81 14.75 7.68
CA ALA A 89 -12.04 15.85 7.13
C ALA A 89 -10.54 15.52 7.09
N GLN A 90 -10.06 14.73 8.07
CA GLN A 90 -8.68 14.23 8.09
C GLN A 90 -8.55 12.85 7.44
N ALA A 91 -9.54 11.96 7.57
CA ALA A 91 -9.46 10.59 7.06
C ALA A 91 -9.40 10.52 5.52
N VAL A 92 -10.23 11.30 4.82
CA VAL A 92 -10.31 11.28 3.36
C VAL A 92 -8.99 11.71 2.67
N PRO A 93 -8.36 12.84 3.01
CA PRO A 93 -7.08 13.21 2.40
C PRO A 93 -5.97 12.21 2.75
N ALA A 94 -5.92 11.70 3.98
CA ALA A 94 -4.94 10.69 4.37
C ALA A 94 -5.09 9.38 3.56
N MET A 95 -6.33 8.93 3.31
CA MET A 95 -6.61 7.80 2.42
C MET A 95 -6.20 8.06 0.98
N LEU A 96 -6.46 9.25 0.44
CA LEU A 96 -6.08 9.60 -0.93
C LEU A 96 -4.56 9.63 -1.11
N GLU A 97 -3.84 10.16 -0.13
CA GLU A 97 -2.38 10.13 -0.11
C GLU A 97 -1.84 8.70 -0.01
N ALA A 98 -2.39 7.89 0.90
CA ALA A 98 -2.03 6.48 1.02
C ALA A 98 -2.26 5.71 -0.29
N LEU A 99 -3.37 5.96 -0.98
CA LEU A 99 -3.69 5.34 -2.26
C LEU A 99 -2.73 5.79 -3.37
N ALA A 100 -2.38 7.08 -3.43
CA ALA A 100 -1.41 7.60 -4.38
C ALA A 100 -0.03 6.97 -4.17
N ASP A 101 0.38 6.78 -2.92
CA ASP A 101 1.65 6.15 -2.61
C ASP A 101 1.66 4.64 -2.84
N LEU A 102 0.55 3.95 -2.55
CA LEU A 102 0.36 2.54 -2.93
C LEU A 102 0.53 2.38 -4.44
N TYR A 103 -0.10 3.23 -5.25
CA TYR A 103 0.03 3.19 -6.70
C TYR A 103 1.47 3.42 -7.17
N ARG A 104 2.17 4.38 -6.57
CA ARG A 104 3.60 4.64 -6.86
C ARG A 104 4.47 3.43 -6.50
N LEU A 105 4.18 2.79 -5.38
CA LEU A 105 4.95 1.66 -4.87
C LEU A 105 4.70 0.40 -5.72
N ASP A 106 3.47 0.15 -6.14
CA ASP A 106 3.09 -0.93 -7.07
C ASP A 106 3.77 -0.76 -8.44
N ARG A 107 3.79 0.48 -8.97
CA ARG A 107 4.53 0.79 -10.20
C ARG A 107 6.03 0.52 -10.06
N ALA A 108 6.62 0.90 -8.93
CA ALA A 108 8.03 0.69 -8.66
C ALA A 108 8.37 -0.81 -8.48
N LEU A 109 7.52 -1.55 -7.77
CA LEU A 109 7.61 -3.01 -7.62
C LEU A 109 7.59 -3.70 -8.98
N ARG A 110 6.60 -3.42 -9.82
CA ARG A 110 6.54 -3.97 -11.19
C ARG A 110 7.76 -3.61 -12.03
N HIS A 111 8.39 -2.46 -11.80
CA HIS A 111 9.62 -2.10 -12.47
C HIS A 111 10.80 -2.97 -11.98
N VAL A 112 10.97 -3.09 -10.67
CA VAL A 112 12.02 -3.91 -10.05
C VAL A 112 11.85 -5.39 -10.42
N SER A 113 10.65 -5.95 -10.33
CA SER A 113 10.38 -7.35 -10.72
C SER A 113 10.71 -7.61 -12.20
N ARG A 114 10.44 -6.64 -13.10
CA ARG A 114 10.84 -6.75 -14.51
C ARG A 114 12.36 -6.72 -14.69
N LEU A 115 13.07 -5.87 -13.94
CA LEU A 115 14.53 -5.83 -13.96
C LEU A 115 15.12 -7.15 -13.47
N ILE A 116 14.58 -7.70 -12.38
CA ILE A 116 14.99 -9.01 -11.86
C ILE A 116 14.76 -10.09 -12.90
N ARG A 117 13.55 -10.20 -13.47
CA ARG A 117 13.24 -11.20 -14.50
C ARG A 117 14.19 -11.11 -15.70
N ARG A 118 14.50 -9.89 -16.17
CA ARG A 118 15.46 -9.67 -17.27
C ARG A 118 16.88 -10.10 -16.88
N ALA A 119 17.29 -9.85 -15.64
CA ALA A 119 18.57 -10.30 -15.13
C ALA A 119 18.63 -11.84 -15.07
N CYS A 120 17.59 -12.50 -14.53
CA CYS A 120 17.52 -13.96 -14.47
C CYS A 120 17.59 -14.60 -15.87
N VAL A 121 16.83 -14.09 -16.85
CA VAL A 121 16.82 -14.64 -18.22
C VAL A 121 18.19 -14.51 -18.88
N ARG A 122 18.91 -13.41 -18.66
CA ARG A 122 20.28 -13.23 -19.18
C ARG A 122 21.31 -14.21 -18.58
N MET A 123 21.05 -14.77 -17.41
CA MET A 123 21.95 -15.74 -16.77
C MET A 123 21.67 -17.19 -17.18
N ALA A 124 20.54 -17.45 -17.85
CA ALA A 124 20.14 -18.78 -18.30
C ALA A 124 20.53 -19.08 -19.76
N VAL A 125 21.19 -18.13 -20.44
CA VAL A 125 21.74 -18.22 -21.80
C VAL A 125 23.25 -18.18 -21.72
#